data_AF-A0A5S5D322-F1
#
_entry.id   AF-A0A5S5D322-F1
#
_cell.length_a   1.000
_cell.length_b   1.000
_cell.length_c   1.000
_cell.angle_alpha   90.00
_cell.angle_beta   90.00
_cell.angle_gamma   90.00
#
_symmetry.space_group_name_H-M   'P 1'
#
loop_
_entity.id
_entity.type
_entity.pdbx_description
1 polymer ?
#
loop_
_entity_poly.entity_id
_entity_poly.type
_entity_poly.pdbx_seq_one_letter_code
_entity_poly.pdbx_strand_id
1 'polypeptide(L)'
;MKKSHYLLLACGLLSSCKSDDITDISSDRISSIERISTVGYGVPPLIERHAFVYDERGLLKKVDERVFYYGVNDKAEYSRVFLTSFQPNGNSVYVERLSYRWDAQGRLIDINLDSLYKKTPAIPGGISTDGPESLIRNIVLASYKYNGTDRKPSAIFYRPITHSGSNIIIIGDEEKVEYTYEGGNVSSSVRTGKINSSGHPVRMTTVNTYLPNKHHFAEIYNKLGFHPYNFAEVVPQNCVNTSERKVDGFNSDGFTPPKGGDINFVDISGDVISFPFVFTGKATYSYHFNDMGLPIEITEGGDGVTQRTVITYK
;
A
#
# COMPACT_ATOMS: atom_id res chain seq x y z
N MET A 1 28.02 -37.21 -51.05
CA MET A 1 27.67 -37.52 -49.64
C MET A 1 28.43 -36.57 -48.71
N LYS A 2 27.69 -35.95 -47.79
CA LYS A 2 28.06 -35.30 -46.51
C LYS A 2 28.93 -34.02 -46.48
N LYS A 3 28.27 -32.93 -46.09
CA LYS A 3 28.80 -31.73 -45.41
C LYS A 3 29.38 -32.09 -44.04
N SER A 4 30.34 -31.28 -43.55
CA SER A 4 30.25 -30.68 -42.21
C SER A 4 31.17 -29.46 -42.08
N HIS A 5 30.58 -28.40 -41.54
CA HIS A 5 31.22 -27.16 -41.13
C HIS A 5 31.66 -27.31 -39.67
N TYR A 6 32.80 -26.73 -39.30
CA TYR A 6 33.04 -26.29 -37.92
C TYR A 6 33.68 -24.91 -37.96
N LEU A 7 32.85 -23.89 -37.76
CA LEU A 7 33.29 -22.54 -37.43
C LEU A 7 33.44 -22.50 -35.90
N LEU A 8 34.67 -22.64 -35.42
CA LEU A 8 35.03 -22.41 -34.02
C LEU A 8 35.18 -20.88 -33.83
N LEU A 9 34.09 -20.23 -33.42
CA LEU A 9 34.12 -18.83 -32.98
C LEU A 9 34.48 -18.81 -31.49
N ALA A 10 35.78 -18.72 -31.20
CA ALA A 10 36.27 -18.48 -29.84
C ALA A 10 36.28 -16.97 -29.56
N CYS A 11 35.63 -16.62 -28.47
CA CYS A 11 35.55 -15.31 -27.85
C CYS A 11 36.92 -14.65 -27.65
N GLY A 12 36.99 -13.34 -27.93
CA GLY A 12 38.16 -12.50 -27.67
C GLY A 12 37.76 -11.03 -27.51
N LEU A 13 37.15 -10.72 -26.36
CA LEU A 13 37.34 -9.50 -25.57
C LEU A 13 37.61 -8.18 -26.33
N LEU A 14 36.55 -7.44 -26.61
CA LEU A 14 36.62 -5.97 -26.66
C LEU A 14 35.96 -5.43 -25.40
N SER A 15 36.80 -5.21 -24.39
CA SER A 15 36.51 -4.39 -23.22
C SER A 15 36.30 -2.94 -23.66
N SER A 16 35.03 -2.57 -23.88
CA SER A 16 34.60 -1.18 -23.81
C SER A 16 34.20 -0.89 -22.36
N CYS A 17 35.18 -0.51 -21.53
CA CYS A 17 34.91 0.28 -20.34
C CYS A 17 34.41 1.66 -20.78
N LYS A 18 33.10 1.76 -21.08
CA LYS A 18 32.40 2.98 -20.73
C LYS A 18 32.10 2.83 -19.26
N SER A 19 32.68 3.70 -18.44
CA SER A 19 32.07 3.99 -17.15
C SER A 19 30.66 4.46 -17.48
N ASP A 20 29.68 3.64 -17.18
CA ASP A 20 28.31 4.10 -17.05
C ASP A 20 28.34 5.05 -15.85
N ASP A 21 28.61 6.32 -16.13
CA ASP A 21 28.33 7.39 -15.20
C ASP A 21 26.88 7.19 -14.76
N ILE A 22 26.71 6.99 -13.45
CA ILE A 22 25.42 6.90 -12.78
C ILE A 22 24.79 8.29 -12.91
N THR A 23 24.18 8.55 -14.05
CA THR A 23 23.41 9.76 -14.34
C THR A 23 21.98 9.34 -14.66
N ASP A 24 21.23 9.02 -13.60
CA ASP A 24 19.97 9.70 -13.32
C ASP A 24 19.48 9.33 -11.91
N ILE A 25 19.84 10.14 -10.92
CA ILE A 25 19.08 10.16 -9.66
C ILE A 25 17.80 10.94 -9.98
N SER A 26 16.84 10.25 -10.59
CA SER A 26 15.62 10.85 -11.09
C SER A 26 14.93 11.73 -10.04
N SER A 27 14.65 12.98 -10.41
CA SER A 27 13.92 13.97 -9.60
C SER A 27 12.44 13.62 -9.43
N ASP A 28 11.94 12.56 -10.08
CA ASP A 28 10.57 12.06 -9.92
C ASP A 28 10.39 11.06 -8.75
N ARG A 29 11.46 10.81 -7.99
CA ARG A 29 11.43 9.90 -6.83
C ARG A 29 10.76 10.57 -5.66
N ILE A 30 9.69 9.96 -5.17
CA ILE A 30 8.99 10.41 -3.96
C ILE A 30 9.92 10.25 -2.76
N SER A 31 10.13 11.30 -1.99
CA SER A 31 10.88 11.32 -0.73
C SER A 31 9.97 11.17 0.49
N SER A 32 8.76 11.72 0.44
CA SER A 32 7.73 11.49 1.46
C SER A 32 6.31 11.65 0.92
N ILE A 33 5.38 10.98 1.58
CA ILE A 33 3.95 11.25 1.48
C ILE A 33 3.41 11.58 2.86
N GLU A 34 2.61 12.63 2.94
CA GLU A 34 1.88 13.01 4.14
C GLU A 34 0.38 13.03 3.82
N ARG A 35 -0.40 12.24 4.54
CA ARG A 35 -1.86 12.21 4.45
C ARG A 35 -2.43 12.88 5.69
N ILE A 36 -3.22 13.91 5.46
CA ILE A 36 -3.92 14.70 6.47
C ILE A 36 -5.41 14.43 6.27
N SER A 37 -6.03 13.77 7.25
CA SER A 37 -7.46 13.47 7.23
C SER A 37 -8.16 14.30 8.29
N THR A 38 -9.17 15.06 7.87
CA THR A 38 -10.04 15.85 8.75
C THR A 38 -11.43 15.26 8.75
N VAL A 39 -11.93 14.91 9.94
CA VAL A 39 -13.27 14.35 10.14
C VAL A 39 -14.04 15.28 11.10
N GLY A 40 -14.97 16.06 10.55
CA GLY A 40 -15.80 16.98 11.35
C GLY A 40 -15.05 18.16 11.99
N TYR A 41 -15.80 19.02 12.69
CA TYR A 41 -15.28 20.18 13.42
C TYR A 41 -14.75 19.76 14.80
N GLY A 42 -13.56 20.23 15.19
CA GLY A 42 -13.00 20.07 16.55
C GLY A 42 -12.10 18.84 16.77
N VAL A 43 -12.05 17.89 15.83
CA VAL A 43 -11.11 16.76 15.89
C VAL A 43 -9.76 17.20 15.32
N PRO A 44 -8.65 17.02 16.05
CA PRO A 44 -7.32 17.25 15.48
C PRO A 44 -7.14 16.41 14.20
N PRO A 45 -6.53 16.97 13.15
CA PRO A 45 -6.30 16.21 11.94
C PRO A 45 -5.47 14.96 12.24
N LEU A 46 -5.86 13.83 11.67
CA LEU A 46 -5.02 12.65 11.65
C LEU A 46 -3.96 12.84 10.58
N ILE A 47 -2.69 12.85 10.98
CA ILE A 47 -1.55 13.00 10.07
C ILE A 47 -0.80 11.67 10.03
N GLU A 48 -0.80 11.05 8.85
CA GLU A 48 -0.01 9.86 8.54
C GLU A 48 1.12 10.27 7.60
N ARG A 49 2.36 9.93 7.94
CA ARG A 49 3.52 10.29 7.12
C ARG A 49 4.36 9.05 6.81
N HIS A 50 4.65 8.88 5.53
CA HIS A 50 5.52 7.83 5.02
C HIS A 50 6.79 8.42 4.42
N ALA A 51 7.95 7.94 4.86
CA ALA A 51 9.25 8.36 4.33
C ALA A 51 9.85 7.30 3.40
N PHE A 52 10.34 7.73 2.23
CA PHE A 52 10.87 6.85 1.17
C PHE A 52 12.37 7.08 0.99
N VAL A 53 13.14 6.02 1.17
CA VAL A 53 14.60 6.02 1.02
C VAL A 53 14.99 5.05 -0.07
N TYR A 54 15.91 5.46 -0.93
CA TYR A 54 16.40 4.67 -2.07
C TYR A 54 17.87 4.34 -1.90
N ASP A 55 18.32 3.23 -2.49
CA ASP A 55 19.73 2.90 -2.60
C ASP A 55 20.41 3.70 -3.73
N GLU A 56 21.72 3.51 -3.89
CA GLU A 56 22.54 4.16 -4.92
C GLU A 56 22.11 3.79 -6.35
N ARG A 57 21.45 2.63 -6.52
CA ARG A 57 20.88 2.16 -7.79
C ARG A 57 19.49 2.73 -8.05
N GLY A 58 18.93 3.50 -7.13
CA GLY A 58 17.58 4.06 -7.24
C GLY A 58 16.46 3.03 -7.00
N LEU A 59 16.75 1.93 -6.32
CA LEU A 59 15.74 0.99 -5.83
C LEU A 59 15.24 1.44 -4.45
N LEU A 60 13.98 1.14 -4.14
CA LEU A 60 13.38 1.54 -2.86
C LEU A 60 13.99 0.71 -1.72
N LYS A 61 14.88 1.32 -0.95
CA LYS A 61 15.61 0.66 0.14
C LYS A 61 14.76 0.54 1.40
N LYS A 62 14.01 1.58 1.75
CA LYS A 62 13.25 1.64 3.01
C LYS A 62 11.99 2.51 2.85
N VAL A 63 10.87 2.05 3.41
CA VAL A 63 9.65 2.84 3.62
C VAL A 63 9.29 2.73 5.09
N ASP A 64 9.27 3.86 5.78
CA ASP A 64 9.19 3.92 7.25
C ASP A 64 10.14 2.89 7.83
N GLU A 65 9.71 1.95 8.66
CA GLU A 65 10.61 0.97 9.27
C GLU A 65 10.80 -0.32 8.46
N ARG A 66 10.17 -0.42 7.28
CA ARG A 66 10.31 -1.57 6.38
C ARG A 66 11.49 -1.39 5.45
N VAL A 67 12.46 -2.30 5.54
CA VAL A 67 13.64 -2.37 4.66
C VAL A 67 13.47 -3.46 3.62
N PHE A 68 13.74 -3.16 2.35
CA PHE A 68 13.62 -4.07 1.22
C PHE A 68 14.96 -4.64 0.80
N TYR A 69 14.96 -5.92 0.45
CA TYR A 69 16.12 -6.65 -0.03
C TYR A 69 15.81 -7.22 -1.41
N TYR A 70 16.71 -6.95 -2.35
CA TYR A 70 16.53 -7.24 -3.76
C TYR A 70 17.41 -8.40 -4.21
N GLY A 71 16.84 -9.25 -5.07
CA GLY A 71 17.57 -10.30 -5.77
C GLY A 71 18.33 -9.78 -7.00
N VAL A 72 18.87 -10.71 -7.78
CA VAL A 72 19.69 -10.44 -8.98
C VAL A 72 18.93 -9.70 -10.09
N ASN A 73 17.60 -9.76 -10.09
CA ASN A 73 16.75 -9.12 -11.11
C ASN A 73 16.15 -7.78 -10.67
N ASP A 74 16.71 -7.14 -9.64
CA ASP A 74 16.20 -5.91 -9.01
C ASP A 74 14.72 -6.01 -8.57
N LYS A 75 14.27 -7.24 -8.32
CA LYS A 75 12.99 -7.57 -7.70
C LYS A 75 13.19 -7.78 -6.21
N ALA A 76 12.31 -7.20 -5.41
CA ALA A 76 12.34 -7.40 -3.96
C ALA A 76 12.08 -8.87 -3.69
N GLU A 77 12.99 -9.55 -2.98
CA GLU A 77 12.82 -10.96 -2.59
C GLU A 77 12.20 -11.07 -1.20
N TYR A 78 12.57 -10.17 -0.30
CA TYR A 78 11.97 -10.07 1.02
C TYR A 78 12.07 -8.65 1.58
N SER A 79 11.24 -8.35 2.57
CA SER A 79 11.39 -7.16 3.42
C SER A 79 11.43 -7.52 4.88
N ARG A 80 11.94 -6.60 5.69
CA ARG A 80 11.96 -6.73 7.14
C ARG A 80 11.57 -5.45 7.83
N VAL A 81 10.85 -5.58 8.94
CA VAL A 81 10.63 -4.52 9.93
C VAL A 81 11.28 -4.99 11.22
N PHE A 82 12.03 -4.11 11.88
CA PHE A 82 12.59 -4.36 13.20
C PHE A 82 12.39 -3.12 14.06
N LEU A 83 11.55 -3.22 15.09
CA LEU A 83 11.30 -2.15 16.05
C LEU A 83 11.70 -2.63 17.43
N THR A 84 12.34 -1.74 18.19
CA THR A 84 12.61 -1.94 19.61
C THR A 84 12.22 -0.67 20.34
N SER A 85 11.37 -0.82 21.37
CA SER A 85 11.04 0.27 22.29
C SER A 85 11.58 -0.08 23.66
N PHE A 86 12.39 0.82 24.21
CA PHE A 86 12.98 0.67 25.54
C PHE A 86 11.96 1.13 26.58
N GLN A 87 11.54 0.22 27.45
CA GLN A 87 10.67 0.56 28.58
C GLN A 87 11.39 0.21 29.90
N PRO A 88 11.05 0.90 31.01
CA PRO A 88 11.66 0.63 32.32
C PRO A 88 11.59 -0.85 32.77
N ASN A 89 10.59 -1.59 32.28
CA ASN A 89 10.29 -2.97 32.68
C ASN A 89 10.67 -4.01 31.62
N GLY A 90 11.51 -3.62 30.65
CA GLY A 90 11.99 -4.47 29.57
C GLY A 90 11.66 -3.90 28.19
N ASN A 91 12.30 -4.44 27.16
CA ASN A 91 12.12 -3.94 25.79
C ASN A 91 10.90 -4.59 25.14
N SER A 92 10.09 -3.79 24.47
CA SER A 92 9.14 -4.27 23.47
C SER A 92 9.90 -4.50 22.17
N VAL A 93 9.72 -5.65 21.55
CA VAL A 93 10.38 -6.02 20.28
C VAL A 93 9.34 -6.44 19.26
N TYR A 94 9.45 -5.91 18.06
CA TYR A 94 8.66 -6.28 16.89
C TYR A 94 9.61 -6.65 15.76
N VAL A 95 9.46 -7.85 15.20
CA VAL A 95 10.18 -8.27 14.00
C VAL A 95 9.19 -8.87 13.02
N GLU A 96 9.16 -8.33 11.81
CA GLU A 96 8.39 -8.90 10.72
C GLU A 96 9.31 -9.19 9.54
N ARG A 97 9.10 -10.33 8.89
CA ARG A 97 9.73 -10.67 7.62
C ARG A 97 8.67 -11.12 6.65
N LEU A 98 8.64 -10.46 5.49
CA LEU A 98 7.81 -10.83 4.36
C LEU A 98 8.68 -11.36 3.23
N SER A 99 8.28 -12.43 2.56
CA SER A 99 8.85 -12.84 1.28
C SER A 99 7.92 -12.50 0.12
N TYR A 100 8.52 -12.22 -1.04
CA TYR A 100 7.84 -11.86 -2.27
C TYR A 100 8.15 -12.91 -3.33
N ARG A 101 7.13 -13.56 -3.87
CA ARG A 101 7.28 -14.55 -4.94
C ARG A 101 6.86 -13.98 -6.27
N TRP A 102 7.62 -14.27 -7.32
CA TRP A 102 7.45 -13.71 -8.64
C TRP A 102 7.32 -14.81 -9.68
N ASP A 103 6.54 -14.56 -10.73
CA ASP A 103 6.46 -15.47 -11.87
C ASP A 103 7.58 -15.21 -12.90
N ALA A 104 7.65 -16.07 -13.91
CA ALA A 104 8.65 -15.96 -14.97
C ALA A 104 8.53 -14.67 -15.80
N GLN A 105 7.38 -13.98 -15.76
CA GLN A 105 7.15 -12.70 -16.41
C GLN A 105 7.50 -11.51 -15.50
N GLY A 106 7.98 -11.76 -14.29
CA GLY A 106 8.33 -10.74 -13.30
C GLY A 106 7.13 -10.08 -12.63
N ARG A 107 5.97 -10.75 -12.65
CA ARG A 107 4.75 -10.35 -11.95
C ARG A 107 4.72 -10.98 -10.56
N LEU A 108 4.22 -10.25 -9.58
CA LEU A 108 4.17 -10.72 -8.20
C LEU A 108 3.08 -11.79 -8.06
N ILE A 109 3.39 -12.97 -7.54
CA ILE A 109 2.44 -14.06 -7.33
C ILE A 109 1.78 -13.91 -5.96
N ASP A 110 2.60 -13.70 -4.93
CA ASP A 110 2.14 -13.61 -3.56
C ASP A 110 3.18 -12.98 -2.62
N ILE A 111 2.68 -12.57 -1.45
CA ILE A 111 3.43 -12.04 -0.31
C ILE A 111 3.19 -12.98 0.87
N ASN A 112 4.24 -13.60 1.40
CA ASN A 112 4.13 -14.45 2.58
C ASN A 112 4.69 -13.75 3.81
N LEU A 113 3.97 -13.86 4.92
CA LEU A 113 4.50 -13.63 6.24
C LEU A 113 5.34 -14.82 6.66
N ASP A 114 6.66 -14.71 6.48
CA ASP A 114 7.60 -15.77 6.86
C ASP A 114 7.72 -15.85 8.38
N SER A 115 7.80 -14.69 9.03
CA SER A 115 7.83 -14.60 10.48
C SER A 115 7.35 -13.24 10.98
N LEU A 116 6.47 -13.28 11.96
CA LEU A 116 6.12 -12.17 12.83
C LEU A 116 6.46 -12.56 14.26
N TYR A 117 7.43 -11.88 14.84
CA TYR A 117 7.79 -12.01 16.23
C TYR A 117 7.40 -10.75 16.97
N LYS A 118 6.70 -10.93 18.08
CA LYS A 118 6.37 -9.84 18.99
C LYS A 118 6.70 -10.25 20.42
N LYS A 119 7.32 -9.34 21.15
CA LYS A 119 7.52 -9.43 22.59
C LYS A 119 7.04 -8.15 23.25
N THR A 120 6.17 -8.27 24.23
CA THR A 120 5.73 -7.16 25.09
C THR A 120 6.26 -7.41 26.51
N PRO A 121 6.93 -6.45 27.14
CA PRO A 121 7.35 -6.60 28.53
C PRO A 121 6.12 -6.78 29.43
N ALA A 122 6.24 -7.60 30.47
CA ALA A 122 5.16 -7.78 31.43
C ALA A 122 4.91 -6.46 32.20
N ILE A 123 3.65 -6.05 32.31
CA ILE A 123 3.26 -4.92 33.16
C ILE A 123 3.24 -5.43 34.61
N PRO A 124 4.06 -4.89 35.54
CA PRO A 124 3.99 -5.28 36.95
C PRO A 124 2.60 -4.95 37.52
N GLY A 125 1.87 -5.96 37.99
CA GLY A 125 0.52 -5.80 38.57
C GLY A 125 -0.63 -5.71 37.56
N GLY A 126 -0.36 -5.83 36.25
CA GLY A 126 -1.39 -5.82 35.19
C GLY A 126 -1.78 -7.24 34.77
N ILE A 127 -3.06 -7.46 34.46
CA ILE A 127 -3.52 -8.67 33.77
C ILE A 127 -3.11 -8.53 32.29
N SER A 128 -2.09 -9.26 31.85
CA SER A 128 -1.75 -9.36 30.43
C SER A 128 -2.77 -10.29 29.76
N THR A 129 -3.66 -9.75 28.93
CA THR A 129 -4.68 -10.53 28.19
C THR A 129 -4.13 -11.19 26.92
N ASP A 130 -3.02 -10.68 26.40
CA ASP A 130 -2.26 -11.30 25.32
C ASP A 130 -0.97 -11.91 25.89
N GLY A 131 -0.54 -13.07 25.38
CA GLY A 131 0.73 -13.68 25.82
C GLY A 131 1.91 -12.69 25.67
N PRO A 132 2.90 -12.71 26.58
CA PRO A 132 4.02 -11.75 26.58
C PRO A 132 4.91 -11.86 25.32
N GLU A 133 4.75 -12.95 24.56
CA GLU A 133 5.51 -13.26 23.36
C GLU A 133 4.61 -14.00 22.37
N SER A 134 4.67 -13.65 21.08
CA SER A 134 3.96 -14.35 20.02
C SER A 134 4.82 -14.51 18.78
N LEU A 135 4.61 -15.62 18.08
CA LEU A 135 5.30 -15.96 16.86
C LEU A 135 4.30 -16.51 15.84
N ILE A 136 4.04 -15.72 14.79
CA ILE A 136 3.17 -16.10 13.67
C ILE A 136 4.04 -16.33 12.44
N ARG A 137 3.78 -17.40 11.68
CA ARG A 137 4.59 -17.78 10.52
C ARG A 137 3.73 -18.42 9.44
N ASN A 138 4.26 -18.44 8.22
CA ASN A 138 3.75 -19.19 7.08
C ASN A 138 2.30 -18.82 6.70
N ILE A 139 1.98 -17.52 6.70
CA ILE A 139 0.68 -17.01 6.28
C ILE A 139 0.85 -16.27 4.95
N VAL A 140 0.02 -16.60 3.95
CA VAL A 140 -0.08 -15.80 2.72
C VAL A 140 -0.85 -14.52 3.05
N LEU A 141 -0.20 -13.37 2.96
CA LEU A 141 -0.83 -12.07 3.23
C LEU A 141 -1.50 -11.49 2.00
N ALA A 142 -0.96 -11.74 0.82
CA ALA A 142 -1.56 -11.33 -0.44
C ALA A 142 -1.23 -12.33 -1.53
N SER A 143 -2.16 -12.55 -2.46
CA SER A 143 -1.94 -13.29 -3.69
C SER A 143 -2.60 -12.59 -4.87
N TYR A 144 -1.98 -12.68 -6.04
CA TYR A 144 -2.31 -11.90 -7.21
C TYR A 144 -2.69 -12.82 -8.35
N LYS A 145 -3.87 -12.58 -8.93
CA LYS A 145 -4.37 -13.30 -10.10
C LYS A 145 -4.25 -12.42 -11.32
N TYR A 146 -3.79 -12.99 -12.43
CA TYR A 146 -3.63 -12.30 -13.70
C TYR A 146 -4.47 -12.96 -14.80
N ASN A 147 -4.89 -12.17 -15.79
CA ASN A 147 -5.50 -12.68 -17.01
C ASN A 147 -4.43 -12.79 -18.11
N GLY A 148 -4.21 -13.99 -18.63
CA GLY A 148 -3.24 -14.22 -19.71
C GLY A 148 -1.85 -13.62 -19.43
N THR A 149 -1.41 -12.75 -20.33
CA THR A 149 -0.11 -12.07 -20.28
C THR A 149 -0.15 -10.68 -19.65
N ASP A 150 -1.28 -10.27 -19.07
CA ASP A 150 -1.42 -8.96 -18.45
C ASP A 150 -0.44 -8.80 -17.29
N ARG A 151 0.18 -7.62 -17.18
CA ARG A 151 1.09 -7.27 -16.07
C ARG A 151 0.36 -6.80 -14.81
N LYS A 152 -0.90 -6.40 -14.94
CA LYS A 152 -1.73 -5.93 -13.83
C LYS A 152 -2.65 -7.05 -13.38
N PRO A 153 -2.83 -7.26 -12.06
CA PRO A 153 -3.65 -8.34 -11.56
C PRO A 153 -5.13 -8.05 -11.83
N SER A 154 -5.87 -9.06 -12.29
CA SER A 154 -7.33 -9.00 -12.40
C SER A 154 -8.00 -9.18 -11.04
N ALA A 155 -7.33 -9.81 -10.08
CA ALA A 155 -7.78 -9.87 -8.69
C ALA A 155 -6.62 -9.93 -7.71
N ILE A 156 -6.83 -9.39 -6.51
CA ILE A 156 -5.94 -9.51 -5.35
C ILE A 156 -6.73 -10.14 -4.21
N PHE A 157 -6.23 -11.22 -3.62
CA PHE A 157 -6.71 -11.75 -2.35
C PHE A 157 -5.74 -11.34 -1.28
N TYR A 158 -6.20 -10.72 -0.19
CA TYR A 158 -5.29 -10.22 0.83
C TYR A 158 -5.89 -10.27 2.23
N ARG A 159 -5.03 -10.31 3.24
CA ARG A 159 -5.37 -10.24 4.67
C ARG A 159 -4.86 -8.91 5.21
N PRO A 160 -5.72 -8.00 5.68
CA PRO A 160 -5.26 -6.76 6.27
C PRO A 160 -4.47 -7.04 7.54
N ILE A 161 -3.38 -6.32 7.73
CA ILE A 161 -2.63 -6.31 8.99
C ILE A 161 -2.97 -4.99 9.68
N THR A 162 -3.71 -5.07 10.77
CA THR A 162 -4.03 -3.89 11.58
C THR A 162 -2.98 -3.73 12.66
N HIS A 163 -2.34 -2.56 12.70
CA HIS A 163 -1.42 -2.16 13.75
C HIS A 163 -2.16 -1.24 14.74
N SER A 164 -2.11 -1.53 16.03
CA SER A 164 -2.52 -0.59 17.09
C SER A 164 -1.35 -0.28 18.00
N GLY A 165 -0.86 0.95 17.91
CA GLY A 165 0.34 1.43 18.59
C GLY A 165 1.53 0.49 18.34
N SER A 166 2.26 0.15 19.40
CA SER A 166 3.39 -0.78 19.33
C SER A 166 3.01 -2.25 19.46
N ASN A 167 1.73 -2.58 19.73
CA ASN A 167 1.42 -3.85 20.38
C ASN A 167 0.39 -4.73 19.67
N ILE A 168 -0.71 -4.25 19.09
CA ILE A 168 -1.73 -5.21 18.61
C ILE A 168 -1.61 -5.34 17.09
N ILE A 169 -1.35 -6.58 16.65
CA ILE A 169 -1.32 -6.96 15.25
C ILE A 169 -2.41 -7.99 15.06
N ILE A 170 -3.49 -7.59 14.40
CA ILE A 170 -4.53 -8.53 13.99
C ILE A 170 -4.33 -8.76 12.50
N ILE A 171 -4.09 -10.02 12.13
CA ILE A 171 -4.22 -10.45 10.75
C ILE A 171 -5.71 -10.71 10.54
N GLY A 172 -6.34 -9.84 9.78
CA GLY A 172 -7.75 -9.95 9.47
C GLY A 172 -8.07 -11.13 8.56
N ASP A 173 -9.36 -11.36 8.38
CA ASP A 173 -9.85 -12.34 7.43
C ASP A 173 -9.44 -11.98 6.00
N GLU A 174 -9.36 -13.00 5.13
CA GLU A 174 -9.06 -12.77 3.73
C GLU A 174 -10.19 -12.01 3.04
N GLU A 175 -9.80 -11.00 2.29
CA GLU A 175 -10.65 -10.22 1.41
C GLU A 175 -10.17 -10.34 -0.03
N LYS A 176 -11.05 -10.02 -0.96
CA LYS A 176 -10.79 -10.07 -2.40
C LYS A 176 -11.14 -8.73 -3.04
N VAL A 177 -10.25 -8.21 -3.87
CA VAL A 177 -10.52 -7.09 -4.78
C VAL A 177 -10.41 -7.57 -6.21
N GLU A 178 -11.48 -7.42 -6.98
CA GLU A 178 -11.50 -7.67 -8.42
C GLU A 178 -11.45 -6.36 -9.18
N TYR A 179 -10.68 -6.34 -10.26
CA TYR A 179 -10.39 -5.14 -11.04
C TYR A 179 -10.86 -5.29 -12.49
N THR A 180 -11.54 -4.26 -12.98
CA THR A 180 -11.80 -4.04 -14.40
C THR A 180 -10.94 -2.88 -14.88
N TYR A 181 -10.35 -3.05 -16.05
CA TYR A 181 -9.42 -2.08 -16.62
C TYR A 181 -9.97 -1.44 -17.88
N GLU A 182 -9.68 -0.15 -18.06
CA GLU A 182 -9.77 0.55 -19.34
C GLU A 182 -8.36 1.07 -19.66
N GLY A 183 -7.71 0.44 -20.64
CA GLY A 183 -6.30 0.64 -20.92
C GLY A 183 -5.44 0.35 -19.68
N GLY A 184 -4.68 1.36 -19.24
CA GLY A 184 -3.80 1.25 -18.07
C GLY A 184 -4.46 1.55 -16.71
N ASN A 185 -5.75 1.85 -16.64
CA ASN A 185 -6.37 2.33 -15.41
C ASN A 185 -7.48 1.41 -14.93
N VAL A 186 -7.71 1.39 -13.61
CA VAL A 186 -8.81 0.64 -13.00
C VAL A 186 -10.11 1.39 -13.23
N SER A 187 -10.89 1.02 -14.24
CA SER A 187 -12.20 1.63 -14.50
C SER A 187 -13.22 1.29 -13.42
N SER A 188 -13.14 0.10 -12.84
CA SER A 188 -13.92 -0.27 -11.66
C SER A 188 -13.27 -1.36 -10.84
N SER A 189 -13.63 -1.43 -9.56
CA SER A 189 -13.23 -2.51 -8.67
C SER A 189 -14.38 -2.98 -7.79
N VAL A 190 -14.37 -4.27 -7.46
CA VAL A 190 -15.31 -4.88 -6.52
C VAL A 190 -14.51 -5.51 -5.39
N ARG A 191 -14.64 -4.96 -4.19
CA ARG A 191 -14.06 -5.52 -2.96
C ARG A 191 -15.12 -6.34 -2.23
N THR A 192 -14.79 -7.57 -1.87
CA THR A 192 -15.65 -8.49 -1.12
C THR A 192 -14.88 -9.09 0.06
N GLY A 193 -15.57 -9.31 1.18
CA GLY A 193 -14.99 -9.85 2.41
C GLY A 193 -15.62 -9.24 3.65
N LYS A 194 -14.98 -9.40 4.81
CA LYS A 194 -15.40 -8.72 6.05
C LYS A 194 -14.76 -7.33 6.12
N ILE A 195 -15.34 -6.39 5.38
CA ILE A 195 -14.78 -5.04 5.18
C ILE A 195 -15.00 -4.12 6.41
N ASN A 196 -15.81 -4.54 7.39
CA ASN A 196 -16.14 -3.76 8.58
C ASN A 196 -15.90 -4.52 9.89
N SER A 197 -15.81 -3.77 10.98
CA SER A 197 -15.57 -4.27 12.34
C SER A 197 -16.75 -5.06 12.92
N SER A 198 -17.95 -4.96 12.32
CA SER A 198 -19.12 -5.75 12.73
C SER A 198 -19.08 -7.20 12.23
N GLY A 199 -18.10 -7.56 11.41
CA GLY A 199 -17.89 -8.93 10.94
C GLY A 199 -18.92 -9.39 9.89
N HIS A 200 -19.75 -8.48 9.39
CA HIS A 200 -20.69 -8.80 8.32
C HIS A 200 -19.98 -8.84 6.97
N PRO A 201 -20.30 -9.82 6.10
CA PRO A 201 -19.80 -9.79 4.73
C PRO A 201 -20.37 -8.57 4.03
N VAL A 202 -19.49 -7.76 3.44
CA VAL A 202 -19.83 -6.54 2.70
C VAL A 202 -19.27 -6.64 1.30
N ARG A 203 -19.98 -6.06 0.33
CA ARG A 203 -19.50 -5.85 -1.03
C ARG A 203 -19.42 -4.35 -1.30
N MET A 204 -18.23 -3.89 -1.66
CA MET A 204 -17.99 -2.50 -2.04
C MET A 204 -17.61 -2.42 -3.52
N THR A 205 -18.39 -1.69 -4.30
CA THR A 205 -18.12 -1.42 -5.71
C THR A 205 -17.63 0.01 -5.85
N THR A 206 -16.52 0.20 -6.56
CA THR A 206 -15.98 1.52 -6.91
C THR A 206 -15.91 1.63 -8.43
N VAL A 207 -16.39 2.74 -8.98
CA VAL A 207 -16.24 3.09 -10.39
C VAL A 207 -15.38 4.33 -10.48
N ASN A 208 -14.39 4.34 -11.37
CA ASN A 208 -13.43 5.43 -11.52
C ASN A 208 -13.39 5.97 -12.96
N THR A 209 -13.13 7.27 -13.08
CA THR A 209 -12.81 7.94 -14.36
C THR A 209 -11.53 8.73 -14.20
N TYR A 210 -10.59 8.67 -15.15
CA TYR A 210 -9.25 9.26 -15.00
C TYR A 210 -8.93 10.38 -16.01
N LEU A 211 -8.02 11.28 -15.62
CA LEU A 211 -7.31 12.18 -16.57
C LEU A 211 -5.94 11.60 -16.96
N PRO A 212 -5.34 11.98 -18.10
CA PRO A 212 -4.12 11.36 -18.65
C PRO A 212 -2.79 11.72 -17.93
N ASN A 213 -2.79 12.03 -16.63
CA ASN A 213 -1.58 12.35 -15.85
C ASN A 213 -1.01 11.13 -15.13
N LYS A 214 0.31 10.89 -15.13
CA LYS A 214 0.94 9.67 -14.57
C LYS A 214 0.84 9.59 -13.04
N HIS A 215 0.60 8.39 -12.48
CA HIS A 215 0.58 8.18 -11.04
C HIS A 215 1.99 8.19 -10.41
N HIS A 216 2.14 8.87 -9.27
CA HIS A 216 3.42 9.05 -8.58
C HIS A 216 4.08 7.72 -8.17
N PHE A 217 3.30 6.73 -7.76
CA PHE A 217 3.80 5.38 -7.46
C PHE A 217 3.96 4.43 -8.65
N ALA A 218 3.64 4.81 -9.88
CA ALA A 218 3.62 3.88 -11.00
C ALA A 218 4.98 3.19 -11.23
N GLU A 219 6.08 3.93 -11.01
CA GLU A 219 7.43 3.37 -11.15
C GLU A 219 7.81 2.42 -10.03
N ILE A 220 7.47 2.75 -8.79
CA ILE A 220 7.70 1.89 -7.64
C ILE A 220 6.91 0.60 -7.82
N TYR A 221 5.65 0.68 -8.26
CA TYR A 221 4.83 -0.48 -8.56
C TYR A 221 5.43 -1.37 -9.67
N ASN A 222 6.05 -0.81 -10.70
CA ASN A 222 6.72 -1.61 -11.73
C ASN A 222 7.91 -2.42 -11.17
N LYS A 223 8.59 -1.88 -10.14
CA LYS A 223 9.71 -2.54 -9.47
C LYS A 223 9.23 -3.54 -8.41
N LEU A 224 8.38 -3.09 -7.48
CA LEU A 224 7.89 -3.84 -6.32
C LEU A 224 6.69 -4.73 -6.61
N GLY A 225 5.96 -4.51 -7.71
CA GLY A 225 4.77 -5.29 -8.07
C GLY A 225 3.52 -4.98 -7.23
N PHE A 226 3.63 -4.10 -6.23
CA PHE A 226 2.54 -3.69 -5.34
C PHE A 226 2.74 -2.26 -4.83
N HIS A 227 1.73 -1.71 -4.17
CA HIS A 227 1.81 -0.39 -3.56
C HIS A 227 2.63 -0.47 -2.25
N PRO A 228 3.72 0.30 -2.06
CA PRO A 228 4.73 0.08 -1.00
C PRO A 228 4.21 0.00 0.44
N TYR A 229 3.10 0.66 0.78
CA TYR A 229 2.44 0.58 2.11
C TYR A 229 1.07 -0.11 2.10
N ASN A 230 0.54 -0.55 0.95
CA ASN A 230 -0.79 -1.19 0.86
C ASN A 230 -0.79 -2.38 -0.12
N PHE A 231 -0.96 -3.61 0.38
CA PHE A 231 -0.98 -4.79 -0.48
C PHE A 231 -2.30 -4.98 -1.24
N ALA A 232 -3.35 -4.27 -0.84
CA ALA A 232 -4.71 -4.40 -1.38
C ALA A 232 -4.97 -3.58 -2.65
N GLU A 233 -4.02 -2.75 -3.07
CA GLU A 233 -4.23 -1.76 -4.13
C GLU A 233 -3.32 -2.00 -5.34
N VAL A 234 -3.90 -1.80 -6.51
CA VAL A 234 -3.14 -1.66 -7.76
C VAL A 234 -2.88 -0.18 -8.00
N VAL A 235 -1.68 0.13 -8.50
CA VAL A 235 -1.34 1.51 -8.86
C VAL A 235 -1.87 1.78 -10.27
N PRO A 236 -2.83 2.72 -10.45
CA PRO A 236 -3.31 3.09 -11.77
C PRO A 236 -2.18 3.74 -12.56
N GLN A 237 -2.27 3.71 -13.89
CA GLN A 237 -1.33 4.47 -14.71
C GLN A 237 -1.51 5.98 -14.49
N ASN A 238 -2.75 6.39 -14.21
CA ASN A 238 -3.12 7.77 -14.06
C ASN A 238 -3.55 8.17 -12.64
N CYS A 239 -3.17 9.37 -12.18
CA CYS A 239 -3.46 9.80 -10.81
C CYS A 239 -4.81 10.48 -10.64
N VAL A 240 -5.25 11.33 -11.57
CA VAL A 240 -6.48 12.09 -11.33
C VAL A 240 -7.68 11.20 -11.59
N ASN A 241 -8.54 11.00 -10.59
CA ASN A 241 -9.80 10.30 -10.76
C ASN A 241 -11.00 11.03 -10.13
N THR A 242 -12.19 10.66 -10.59
CA THR A 242 -13.44 10.80 -9.85
C THR A 242 -13.97 9.41 -9.56
N SER A 243 -14.48 9.17 -8.36
CA SER A 243 -14.98 7.85 -7.97
C SER A 243 -16.39 7.87 -7.40
N GLU A 244 -17.17 6.85 -7.73
CA GLU A 244 -18.47 6.56 -7.10
C GLU A 244 -18.35 5.23 -6.34
N ARG A 245 -18.73 5.23 -5.05
CA ARG A 245 -18.69 4.04 -4.19
C ARG A 245 -20.09 3.61 -3.78
N LYS A 246 -20.37 2.32 -3.93
CA LYS A 246 -21.61 1.65 -3.52
C LYS A 246 -21.28 0.48 -2.61
N VAL A 247 -22.04 0.34 -1.54
CA VAL A 247 -21.80 -0.67 -0.51
C VAL A 247 -23.08 -1.45 -0.27
N ASP A 248 -23.05 -2.74 -0.59
CA ASP A 248 -24.18 -3.63 -0.37
C ASP A 248 -24.14 -4.20 1.07
N GLY A 249 -25.31 -4.32 1.70
CA GLY A 249 -25.45 -4.83 3.07
C GLY A 249 -25.34 -3.76 4.17
N PHE A 250 -25.26 -2.48 3.79
CA PHE A 250 -25.39 -1.34 4.69
C PHE A 250 -26.75 -0.68 4.45
N ASN A 251 -27.68 -0.76 5.40
CA ASN A 251 -28.92 0.03 5.34
C ASN A 251 -28.55 1.51 5.56
N SER A 252 -28.58 2.31 4.50
CA SER A 252 -28.16 3.71 4.46
C SER A 252 -29.21 4.70 4.99
N ASP A 253 -30.23 4.26 5.72
CA ASP A 253 -31.35 5.12 6.14
C ASP A 253 -30.97 6.17 7.21
N GLY A 254 -29.70 6.22 7.65
CA GLY A 254 -29.24 7.03 8.77
C GLY A 254 -28.52 8.34 8.45
N PHE A 255 -28.18 8.65 7.19
CA PHE A 255 -27.47 9.91 6.90
C PHE A 255 -28.01 10.63 5.67
N THR A 256 -28.96 11.53 5.94
CA THR A 256 -29.27 12.64 5.05
C THR A 256 -28.64 13.90 5.69
N PRO A 257 -27.60 14.52 5.09
CA PRO A 257 -27.13 15.80 5.59
C PRO A 257 -28.28 16.81 5.49
N PRO A 258 -28.61 17.56 6.56
CA PRO A 258 -29.70 18.52 6.49
C PRO A 258 -29.37 19.58 5.43
N LYS A 259 -30.35 19.89 4.57
CA LYS A 259 -30.21 20.96 3.57
C LYS A 259 -30.00 22.29 4.30
N GLY A 260 -28.76 22.78 4.28
CA GLY A 260 -28.37 24.11 4.77
C GLY A 260 -28.06 24.22 6.27
N GLY A 261 -27.74 23.12 6.97
CA GLY A 261 -27.39 23.16 8.40
C GLY A 261 -25.90 23.01 8.66
N ASP A 262 -25.29 23.96 9.36
CA ASP A 262 -23.99 23.78 10.02
C ASP A 262 -24.09 22.62 11.03
N ILE A 263 -23.19 21.64 10.91
CA ILE A 263 -23.22 20.45 11.75
C ILE A 263 -22.27 20.64 12.94
N ASN A 264 -22.82 20.98 14.09
CA ASN A 264 -22.13 20.87 15.38
C ASN A 264 -22.19 19.42 15.85
N PHE A 265 -21.04 18.78 16.03
CA PHE A 265 -20.93 17.46 16.67
C PHE A 265 -20.53 17.61 18.14
N VAL A 266 -21.14 16.82 19.02
CA VAL A 266 -20.85 16.75 20.45
C VAL A 266 -19.71 15.76 20.69
N ASP A 267 -18.75 16.16 21.53
CA ASP A 267 -17.57 15.41 21.97
C ASP A 267 -17.89 13.99 22.45
N ILE A 268 -17.10 13.01 22.00
CA ILE A 268 -16.89 11.75 22.73
C ILE A 268 -15.38 11.57 22.92
N SER A 269 -14.97 11.70 24.17
CA SER A 269 -13.62 11.53 24.67
C SER A 269 -13.09 10.10 24.47
N GLY A 270 -11.85 10.00 23.99
CA GLY A 270 -10.87 8.98 24.39
C GLY A 270 -11.23 7.51 24.22
N ASP A 271 -11.04 6.97 23.02
CA ASP A 271 -10.24 5.77 22.78
C ASP A 271 -10.11 5.52 21.27
N VAL A 272 -8.98 4.93 20.88
CA VAL A 272 -8.55 4.72 19.49
C VAL A 272 -9.56 3.85 18.74
N ILE A 273 -10.47 4.49 18.01
CA ILE A 273 -11.36 3.81 17.05
C ILE A 273 -10.67 3.86 15.69
N SER A 274 -10.28 2.68 15.20
CA SER A 274 -10.05 2.48 13.77
C SER A 274 -11.36 2.77 13.05
N PHE A 275 -11.44 3.88 12.33
CA PHE A 275 -12.63 4.21 11.54
C PHE A 275 -12.45 3.72 10.10
N PRO A 276 -13.14 2.64 9.66
CA PRO A 276 -13.52 2.56 8.27
C PRO A 276 -14.88 3.25 8.16
N PHE A 277 -14.91 4.54 7.85
CA PHE A 277 -16.15 5.09 7.32
C PHE A 277 -16.42 4.35 6.01
N VAL A 278 -17.40 3.46 6.03
CA VAL A 278 -17.94 2.84 4.82
C VAL A 278 -18.76 3.92 4.12
N PHE A 279 -18.07 4.73 3.32
CA PHE A 279 -18.66 5.84 2.60
C PHE A 279 -19.40 5.32 1.36
N THR A 280 -20.69 5.65 1.28
CA THR A 280 -21.48 5.53 0.06
C THR A 280 -21.63 6.92 -0.52
N GLY A 281 -21.22 7.13 -1.77
CA GLY A 281 -21.32 8.44 -2.40
C GLY A 281 -20.26 8.69 -3.48
N LYS A 282 -20.16 9.96 -3.90
CA LYS A 282 -19.21 10.41 -4.91
C LYS A 282 -18.07 11.18 -4.26
N ALA A 283 -16.83 10.81 -4.58
CA ALA A 283 -15.62 11.52 -4.19
C ALA A 283 -14.94 12.11 -5.43
N THR A 284 -14.55 13.38 -5.34
CA THR A 284 -13.78 14.08 -6.37
C THR A 284 -12.39 14.37 -5.83
N TYR A 285 -11.37 14.03 -6.61
CA TYR A 285 -9.98 14.27 -6.25
C TYR A 285 -9.44 15.45 -7.06
N SER A 286 -8.93 16.46 -6.38
CA SER A 286 -8.25 17.62 -6.96
C SER A 286 -6.75 17.46 -6.82
N TYR A 287 -5.98 17.85 -7.83
CA TYR A 287 -4.52 17.64 -7.86
C TYR A 287 -3.80 18.94 -8.14
N HIS A 288 -2.72 19.19 -7.40
CA HIS A 288 -1.73 20.20 -7.75
C HIS A 288 -0.47 19.50 -8.24
N PHE A 289 0.16 20.05 -9.27
CA PHE A 289 1.33 19.48 -9.93
C PHE A 289 2.53 20.43 -9.82
N ASN A 290 3.74 19.87 -9.81
CA ASN A 290 4.97 20.64 -10.00
C ASN A 290 5.24 20.90 -11.51
N ASP A 291 6.31 21.64 -11.79
CA ASP A 291 6.74 21.98 -13.16
C ASP A 291 7.10 20.75 -14.02
N MET A 292 7.34 19.60 -13.39
CA MET A 292 7.59 18.31 -14.06
C MET A 292 6.30 17.53 -14.37
N GLY A 293 5.13 18.08 -14.06
CA GLY A 293 3.83 17.43 -14.26
C GLY A 293 3.56 16.29 -13.28
N LEU A 294 4.27 16.24 -12.14
CA LEU A 294 4.08 15.24 -11.10
C LEU A 294 3.16 15.79 -9.99
N PRO A 295 2.23 14.99 -9.46
CA PRO A 295 1.30 15.46 -8.43
C PRO A 295 2.03 15.70 -7.10
N ILE A 296 1.98 16.93 -6.58
CA ILE A 296 2.55 17.33 -5.29
C ILE A 296 1.49 17.45 -4.19
N GLU A 297 0.22 17.55 -4.57
CA GLU A 297 -0.89 17.55 -3.64
C GLU A 297 -2.11 16.88 -4.27
N ILE A 298 -2.84 16.11 -3.46
CA ILE A 298 -4.09 15.45 -3.81
C ILE A 298 -5.10 15.76 -2.72
N THR A 299 -6.21 16.40 -3.07
CA THR A 299 -7.29 16.71 -2.14
C THR A 299 -8.54 15.95 -2.55
N GLU A 300 -9.00 15.04 -1.69
CA GLU A 300 -10.27 14.33 -1.81
C GLU A 300 -11.37 15.15 -1.13
N GLY A 301 -12.41 15.49 -1.90
CA GLY A 301 -13.64 16.11 -1.40
C GLY A 301 -14.85 15.22 -1.67
N GLY A 302 -15.66 14.99 -0.64
CA GLY A 302 -16.91 14.21 -0.66
C GLY A 302 -17.75 14.46 0.60
N ASP A 303 -18.92 13.82 0.71
CA ASP A 303 -19.89 14.09 1.79
C ASP A 303 -19.33 13.75 3.19
N GLY A 304 -18.65 14.72 3.82
CA GLY A 304 -18.30 14.73 5.25
C GLY A 304 -16.84 14.44 5.62
N VAL A 305 -15.98 14.05 4.66
CA VAL A 305 -14.54 13.82 4.91
C VAL A 305 -13.71 14.57 3.86
N THR A 306 -12.75 15.35 4.32
CA THR A 306 -11.71 15.93 3.46
C THR A 306 -10.38 15.27 3.80
N GLN A 307 -9.70 14.76 2.78
CA GLN A 307 -8.36 14.21 2.91
C GLN A 307 -7.43 14.98 1.99
N ARG A 308 -6.30 15.44 2.51
CA ARG A 308 -5.23 16.08 1.76
C ARG A 308 -4.00 15.19 1.81
N THR A 309 -3.45 14.87 0.66
CA THR A 309 -2.21 14.09 0.53
C THR A 309 -1.15 14.99 -0.09
N VAL A 310 -0.07 15.25 0.61
CA VAL A 310 1.08 16.03 0.12
C VAL A 310 2.18 15.06 -0.26
N ILE A 311 2.76 15.25 -1.44
CA ILE A 311 3.80 14.39 -2.01
C ILE A 311 5.05 15.23 -2.21
N THR A 312 6.13 14.82 -1.60
CA THR A 312 7.45 15.45 -1.74
C THR A 312 8.32 14.59 -2.64
N TYR A 313 9.01 15.21 -3.59
CA TYR A 313 9.96 14.57 -4.49
C TYR A 313 11.41 14.84 -4.05
N LYS A 314 12.38 14.16 -4.65
CA LYS A 314 13.82 14.39 -4.43
C LYS A 314 14.38 15.49 -5.31
#